data_AF-A0A0F9XCD4-F1
#
_entry.id   AF-A0A0F9XCD4-F1
#
_cell.length_a   1.000
_cell.length_b   1.000
_cell.length_c   1.000
_cell.angle_alpha   90.00
_cell.angle_beta   90.00
_cell.angle_gamma   90.00
#
_symmetry.space_group_name_H-M   'P 1'
#
loop_
_entity.id
_entity.type
_entity.pdbx_description
1 polymer ?
#
loop_
_entity_poly.entity_id
_entity_poly.type
_entity_poly.pdbx_seq_one_letter_code
_entity_poly.pdbx_strand_id
1 'polypeptide(L)' 'MITDEMLDNWFTHHPPDDEDIVAYKLIRDAGKTFATIIRDHTPESADQTVAIRKVREVVTVANAARACGGK' A
#
# COMPACT_ATOMS: atom_id res chain seq x y z
N MET A 1 -7.37 -18.02 -10.95
CA MET A 1 -6.11 -18.60 -11.48
C MET A 1 -5.29 -17.41 -11.98
N ILE A 2 -3.99 -17.35 -11.68
CA ILE A 2 -3.10 -16.31 -12.23
C ILE A 2 -2.82 -16.66 -13.69
N THR A 3 -2.97 -15.69 -14.60
CA THR A 3 -2.72 -15.86 -16.04
C THR A 3 -1.44 -15.15 -16.48
N ASP A 4 -0.91 -15.51 -17.64
CA ASP A 4 0.26 -14.83 -18.21
C ASP A 4 -0.02 -13.34 -18.45
N GLU A 5 -1.23 -12.97 -18.86
CA GLU A 5 -1.65 -11.57 -19.02
C GLU A 5 -1.61 -10.80 -17.68
N MET A 6 -2.03 -11.42 -16.58
CA MET A 6 -1.94 -10.82 -15.25
C MET A 6 -0.49 -10.60 -14.84
N LEU A 7 0.39 -11.58 -15.13
CA LEU A 7 1.82 -11.45 -14.89
C LEU A 7 2.41 -10.30 -15.73
N ASP A 8 2.15 -10.27 -17.03
CA ASP A 8 2.63 -9.20 -17.90
C ASP A 8 2.17 -7.82 -17.40
N ASN A 9 0.92 -7.70 -16.96
CA ASN A 9 0.41 -6.48 -16.35
C ASN A 9 1.15 -6.13 -15.04
N TRP A 10 1.28 -7.06 -14.09
CA TRP A 10 1.93 -6.79 -12.80
C TRP A 10 3.42 -6.46 -12.90
N PHE A 11 4.10 -6.98 -13.92
CA PHE A 11 5.52 -6.77 -14.15
C PHE A 11 5.84 -5.65 -15.16
N THR A 12 4.81 -4.95 -15.68
CA THR A 12 4.98 -3.76 -16.52
C THR A 12 5.18 -2.51 -15.66
N HIS A 13 6.03 -1.58 -16.12
CA HIS A 13 6.10 -0.26 -15.52
C HIS A 13 4.87 0.55 -15.92
N HIS A 14 4.05 0.92 -14.93
CA HIS A 14 2.89 1.81 -15.09
C HIS A 14 3.25 3.21 -14.59
N PRO A 15 3.55 4.17 -15.49
CA PRO A 15 3.78 5.55 -15.09
C PRO A 15 2.50 6.13 -14.49
N PRO A 16 2.56 6.80 -13.33
CA PRO A 16 1.37 7.39 -12.74
C PRO A 16 0.91 8.62 -13.52
N ASP A 17 -0.40 8.76 -13.64
CA ASP A 17 -1.03 10.00 -14.04
C ASP A 17 -1.31 10.92 -12.83
N ASP A 18 -1.92 12.07 -13.08
CA ASP A 18 -2.23 13.06 -12.04
C ASP A 18 -3.20 12.51 -10.99
N GLU A 19 -4.15 11.65 -11.37
CA GLU A 19 -5.11 11.04 -10.44
C GLU A 19 -4.43 10.01 -9.53
N ASP A 20 -3.53 9.20 -10.10
CA ASP A 20 -2.72 8.24 -9.36
C ASP A 20 -1.79 8.94 -8.38
N ILE A 21 -1.17 10.05 -8.75
CA ILE A 21 -0.32 10.84 -7.85
C ILE A 21 -1.13 11.31 -6.62
N VAL A 22 -2.33 11.85 -6.85
CA VAL A 22 -3.22 12.30 -5.77
C VAL A 22 -3.63 11.12 -4.88
N ALA A 23 -4.03 10.00 -5.49
CA ALA A 23 -4.46 8.81 -4.75
C ALA A 23 -3.32 8.20 -3.93
N TYR A 24 -2.12 8.05 -4.50
CA TYR A 24 -0.94 7.55 -3.80
C TYR A 24 -0.59 8.41 -2.60
N LYS A 25 -0.65 9.74 -2.75
CA LYS A 25 -0.39 10.66 -1.65
C LYS A 25 -1.41 10.44 -0.53
N LEU A 26 -2.69 10.39 -0.85
CA LEU A 26 -3.76 10.20 0.13
C LEU A 26 -3.60 8.87 0.90
N ILE A 27 -3.37 7.76 0.19
CA ILE A 27 -3.19 6.42 0.78
C ILE A 27 -1.96 6.38 1.68
N ARG A 28 -0.83 6.92 1.23
CA ARG A 28 0.43 6.96 2.00
C ARG A 28 0.30 7.82 3.24
N ASP A 29 -0.31 9.00 3.12
CA ASP A 29 -0.51 9.91 4.25
C ASP A 29 -1.43 9.28 5.31
N ALA A 30 -2.55 8.68 4.88
CA ALA A 30 -3.47 7.99 5.79
C ALA A 30 -2.81 6.80 6.51
N GLY A 31 -2.06 5.96 5.77
CA GLY A 31 -1.32 4.85 6.35
C GLY A 31 -0.25 5.30 7.34
N LYS A 32 0.48 6.38 7.04
CA LYS A 32 1.47 6.96 7.95
C LYS A 32 0.80 7.47 9.24
N THR A 33 -0.34 8.15 9.11
CA THR A 33 -1.11 8.62 10.27
C THR A 33 -1.54 7.44 11.15
N PHE A 34 -2.09 6.38 10.56
CA PHE A 34 -2.54 5.25 11.37
C PHE A 34 -1.39 4.48 12.02
N ALA A 35 -0.28 4.27 11.30
CA ALA A 35 0.93 3.67 11.87
C ALA A 35 1.49 4.49 13.04
N THR A 36 1.40 5.82 12.97
CA THR A 36 1.80 6.74 14.05
C THR A 36 0.90 6.55 15.27
N ILE A 37 -0.42 6.49 15.09
CA ILE A 37 -1.38 6.22 16.18
C ILE A 37 -1.09 4.87 16.85
N ILE A 38 -0.83 3.81 16.07
CA ILE A 38 -0.47 2.49 16.62
C ILE A 38 0.79 2.60 17.49
N ARG A 39 1.85 3.24 16.98
CA ARG A 39 3.10 3.42 17.74
C ARG A 39 2.87 4.15 19.06
N ASP A 40 2.09 5.23 19.04
CA ASP A 40 1.95 6.14 20.19
C ASP A 40 0.97 5.62 21.25
N HIS A 41 0.08 4.70 20.88
CA HIS A 41 -1.00 4.19 21.75
C HIS A 41 -0.95 2.67 22.00
N THR A 42 0.16 2.01 21.70
CA THR A 42 0.38 0.59 22.05
C THR A 42 1.74 0.41 22.72
N PRO A 43 1.93 -0.61 23.58
CA PRO A 43 3.26 -0.90 24.14
C PRO A 43 4.24 -1.34 23.05
N GLU A 44 5.50 -0.94 23.21
CA GLU A 44 6.59 -1.46 22.40
C GLU A 44 6.64 -2.99 22.55
N SER A 45 6.35 -3.70 21.45
CA SER A 45 6.15 -5.13 21.45
C SER A 45 6.21 -5.70 20.03
N ALA A 46 6.27 -7.04 19.95
CA ALA A 46 6.15 -7.74 18.68
C ALA A 46 4.81 -7.41 17.98
N ASP A 47 3.72 -7.28 18.74
CA ASP A 47 2.39 -6.98 18.20
C ASP A 47 2.32 -5.57 17.59
N GLN A 48 2.90 -4.56 18.25
CA GLN A 48 3.02 -3.21 17.68
C GLN A 48 3.80 -3.24 16.35
N THR A 49 4.91 -3.97 16.32
CA THR A 49 5.74 -4.11 15.12
C THR A 49 4.96 -4.77 13.97
N VAL A 50 4.24 -5.85 14.27
CA VAL A 50 3.40 -6.56 13.28
C VAL A 50 2.28 -5.65 12.77
N ALA A 51 1.60 -4.91 13.66
CA ALA A 51 0.53 -4.00 13.28
C ALA A 51 1.02 -2.91 12.33
N ILE A 52 2.13 -2.24 12.64
CA ILE A 52 2.73 -1.21 11.78
C ILE A 52 3.16 -1.80 10.42
N ARG A 53 3.77 -3.00 10.41
CA ARG A 53 4.16 -3.68 9.17
C ARG A 53 2.96 -4.03 8.29
N LYS A 54 1.85 -4.47 8.89
CA LYS A 54 0.59 -4.71 8.17
C LYS A 54 0.02 -3.44 7.56
N VAL A 55 0.07 -2.31 8.26
CA VAL A 55 -0.34 -1.01 7.67
C VAL A 55 0.51 -0.68 6.44
N ARG A 56 1.83 -0.87 6.52
CA ARG A 56 2.73 -0.66 5.38
C ARG A 56 2.42 -1.60 4.20
N GLU A 57 2.12 -2.86 4.48
CA GLU A 57 1.72 -3.85 3.48
C GLU A 57 0.40 -3.43 2.79
N VAL A 58 -0.62 -3.06 3.55
CA VAL A 58 -1.91 -2.57 3.03
C VAL A 58 -1.70 -1.37 2.10
N VAL A 59 -0.89 -0.38 2.51
CA VAL A 59 -0.57 0.79 1.66
C VAL A 59 0.12 0.36 0.35
N THR A 60 1.02 -0.61 0.42
CA THR A 60 1.76 -1.10 -0.75
C THR A 60 0.83 -1.80 -1.73
N VAL A 61 -0.02 -2.72 -1.23
CA VAL A 61 -0.99 -3.46 -2.04
C VAL A 61 -2.05 -2.53 -2.63
N ALA A 62 -2.53 -1.54 -1.89
CA ALA A 62 -3.49 -0.55 -2.39
C ALA A 62 -2.90 0.30 -3.53
N ASN A 63 -1.64 0.74 -3.40
CA ASN A 63 -0.97 1.46 -4.48
C ASN A 63 -0.69 0.57 -5.69
N ALA A 64 -0.33 -0.71 -5.46
CA ALA A 64 -0.14 -1.68 -6.55
C ALA A 64 -1.45 -1.93 -7.31
N ALA A 65 -2.59 -2.03 -6.60
CA ALA A 65 -3.89 -2.17 -7.22
C ALA A 65 -4.22 -0.99 -8.14
N ARG A 66 -3.85 0.24 -7.77
CA ARG A 66 -3.96 1.41 -8.65
C ARG A 66 -3.00 1.32 -9.83
N ALA A 67 -1.72 1.07 -9.58
CA ALA A 67 -0.72 0.96 -10.64
C ALA A 67 -1.10 -0.09 -11.69
N CYS A 68 -1.70 -1.22 -11.27
CA CYS A 68 -2.10 -2.32 -12.15
C CYS A 68 -3.52 -2.18 -12.70
N GLY A 69 -4.24 -1.07 -12.42
CA GLY A 69 -5.62 -0.86 -12.84
C GLY A 69 -6.63 -1.87 -12.28
N GLY A 70 -6.33 -2.48 -11.12
CA GLY A 70 -7.17 -3.47 -10.45
C GLY A 70 -7.20 -4.85 -11.12
N LYS A 71 -6.26 -5.13 -12.02
CA LYS A 71 -6.13 -6.39 -12.76
C LYS A 71 -5.07 -7.29 -12.13
#